data_AF-A0A7S1N337-F1
#
_entry.id   AF-A0A7S1N337-F1
#
_cell.length_a   1.000
_cell.length_b   1.000
_cell.length_c   1.000
_cell.angle_alpha   90.00
_cell.angle_beta   90.00
_cell.angle_gamma   90.00
#
_symmetry.space_group_name_H-M   'P 1'
#
loop_
_entity.id
_entity.type
_entity.pdbx_description
1 polymer ?
#
loop_
_entity_poly.entity_id
_entity_poly.type
_entity_poly.pdbx_seq_one_letter_code
_entity_poly.pdbx_strand_id
1 'polypeptide(L)'
;ALASLNPTHIFLSHLHLDVGAENCIMAMYAGNFELCSQVNEKVINEFIVLWIGDRRKSQCLNFLKALTMNFSRPITRNQTLVMNAIVEHLAEPTLQGFFHISG
;
A
#
# COMPACT_ATOMS: atom_id res chain seq x y z
N ALA A 1 -17.79 23.23 -3.46
CA ALA A 1 -16.68 22.49 -4.10
C ALA A 1 -16.68 21.08 -3.52
N LEU A 2 -17.08 20.08 -4.31
CA LEU A 2 -16.89 18.68 -3.93
C LEU A 2 -15.39 18.49 -3.84
N ALA A 3 -14.85 18.33 -2.63
CA ALA A 3 -13.49 17.83 -2.46
C ALA A 3 -13.38 16.59 -3.35
N SER A 4 -12.44 16.60 -4.30
CA SER A 4 -12.26 15.53 -5.27
C SER A 4 -12.12 14.21 -4.51
N LEU A 5 -13.21 13.45 -4.44
CA LEU A 5 -13.24 12.18 -3.74
C LEU A 5 -12.20 11.31 -4.45
N ASN A 6 -11.08 11.02 -3.79
CA ASN A 6 -10.11 10.09 -4.37
C ASN A 6 -10.82 8.73 -4.45
N PRO A 7 -11.10 8.21 -5.67
CA PRO A 7 -11.98 7.05 -5.85
C PRO A 7 -11.43 5.79 -5.18
N THR A 8 -10.15 5.79 -4.79
CA THR A 8 -9.51 4.71 -4.03
C THR A 8 -10.11 4.51 -2.64
N HIS A 9 -10.73 5.53 -2.03
CA HIS A 9 -11.34 5.41 -0.70
C HIS A 9 -12.45 4.36 -0.61
N ILE A 10 -13.22 4.17 -1.68
CA ILE A 10 -14.29 3.15 -1.73
C ILE A 10 -13.67 1.75 -1.71
N PHE A 11 -12.57 1.54 -2.43
CA PHE A 11 -11.91 0.23 -2.48
C PHE A 11 -11.13 -0.06 -1.19
N LEU A 12 -10.57 0.96 -0.53
CA LEU A 12 -9.85 0.78 0.74
C LEU A 12 -10.72 0.15 1.83
N SER A 13 -12.01 0.48 1.90
CA SER A 13 -12.90 -0.14 2.91
C SER A 13 -13.20 -1.62 2.65
N HIS A 14 -12.79 -2.16 1.50
CA HIS A 14 -13.05 -3.54 1.09
C HIS A 14 -11.77 -4.37 0.95
N LEU A 15 -10.61 -3.82 1.32
CA LEU A 15 -9.30 -4.41 1.08
C LEU A 15 -9.10 -5.80 1.72
N HIS A 16 -9.78 -6.06 2.84
CA HIS A 16 -9.67 -7.31 3.61
C HIS A 16 -10.84 -8.27 3.40
N LEU A 17 -11.73 -8.00 2.45
CA LEU A 17 -12.96 -8.77 2.22
C LEU A 17 -12.83 -9.85 1.13
N ASP A 18 -11.63 -10.06 0.57
CA ASP A 18 -11.37 -11.01 -0.53
C ASP A 18 -12.27 -10.80 -1.76
N VAL A 19 -12.57 -9.53 -2.08
CA VAL A 19 -13.38 -9.11 -3.23
C VAL A 19 -12.54 -8.52 -4.38
N GLY A 20 -11.21 -8.64 -4.30
CA GLY A 20 -10.28 -8.09 -5.29
C GLY A 20 -10.12 -6.56 -5.24
N ALA A 21 -10.46 -5.93 -4.12
CA ALA A 21 -10.32 -4.48 -3.94
C ALA A 21 -8.85 -4.01 -4.04
N GLU A 22 -7.91 -4.84 -3.58
CA GLU A 22 -6.48 -4.66 -3.72
C GLU A 22 -6.07 -4.59 -5.20
N ASN A 23 -6.60 -5.47 -6.05
CA ASN A 23 -6.30 -5.47 -7.49
C ASN A 23 -6.82 -4.21 -8.17
N CYS A 24 -8.00 -3.74 -7.80
CA CYS A 24 -8.57 -2.48 -8.29
C CYS A 24 -7.69 -1.29 -7.92
N ILE A 25 -7.28 -1.17 -6.65
CA ILE A 25 -6.40 -0.09 -6.20
C ILE A 25 -5.05 -0.15 -6.93
N MET A 26 -4.44 -1.33 -7.03
CA MET A 26 -3.17 -1.51 -7.75
C MET A 26 -3.29 -1.04 -9.20
N ALA A 27 -4.38 -1.41 -9.89
CA ALA A 27 -4.62 -1.01 -11.28
C ALA A 27 -4.84 0.51 -11.44
N MET A 28 -5.48 1.17 -10.48
CA MET A 28 -5.73 2.62 -10.53
C MET A 28 -4.44 3.44 -10.46
N TYR A 29 -3.49 3.03 -9.62
CA TYR A 29 -2.20 3.71 -9.47
C TYR A 29 -1.18 3.33 -10.55
N ALA A 30 -1.31 2.14 -11.16
CA ALA A 30 -0.37 1.66 -12.17
C ALA A 30 -0.26 2.65 -13.35
N GLY A 31 0.92 3.23 -13.54
CA GLY A 31 1.18 4.21 -14.59
C GLY A 31 0.57 5.59 -14.37
N ASN A 32 -0.20 5.82 -13.31
CA ASN A 32 -0.87 7.09 -13.05
C ASN A 32 -0.04 7.99 -12.12
N PHE A 33 0.83 8.82 -12.69
CA PHE A 33 1.74 9.67 -11.92
C PHE A 33 0.99 10.67 -11.03
N GLU A 34 -0.07 11.28 -11.55
CA GLU A 34 -0.87 12.25 -10.81
C GLU A 34 -1.48 11.61 -9.57
N LEU A 35 -2.12 10.46 -9.72
CA LEU A 35 -2.69 9.72 -8.60
C LEU A 35 -1.60 9.26 -7.62
N CYS A 36 -0.46 8.74 -8.10
CA CYS A 36 0.67 8.37 -7.24
C CYS A 36 1.19 9.57 -6.43
N SER A 37 1.34 10.74 -7.06
CA SER A 37 1.84 11.95 -6.38
C SER A 37 0.93 12.44 -5.24
N GLN A 38 -0.36 12.07 -5.32
CA GLN A 38 -1.40 12.42 -4.35
C GLN A 38 -1.77 11.23 -3.44
N VAL A 39 -0.96 10.15 -3.42
CA VAL A 39 -1.24 9.00 -2.57
C VAL A 39 -1.33 9.41 -1.10
N ASN A 40 -2.32 8.81 -0.42
CA ASN A 40 -2.57 9.00 1.01
C ASN A 40 -1.76 7.96 1.79
N GLU A 41 -1.16 8.36 2.92
CA GLU A 41 -0.45 7.47 3.84
C GLU A 41 -1.29 6.27 4.28
N LYS A 42 -2.61 6.45 4.40
CA LYS A 42 -3.53 5.34 4.68
C LYS A 42 -3.43 4.22 3.65
N VAL A 43 -3.35 4.54 2.35
CA VAL A 43 -3.20 3.52 1.29
C VAL A 43 -1.89 2.76 1.46
N ILE A 44 -0.81 3.47 1.75
CA ILE A 44 0.52 2.88 1.94
C ILE A 44 0.50 1.94 3.14
N ASN A 45 -0.03 2.38 4.27
CA ASN A 45 -0.12 1.61 5.50
C ASN A 45 -0.94 0.33 5.32
N GLU A 46 -2.12 0.42 4.70
CA GLU A 46 -2.96 -0.76 4.46
C GLU A 46 -2.25 -1.80 3.57
N PHE A 47 -1.52 -1.37 2.54
CA PHE A 47 -0.75 -2.29 1.70
C PHE A 47 0.50 -2.87 2.38
N ILE A 48 1.09 -2.17 3.35
CA ILE A 48 2.16 -2.72 4.18
C ILE A 48 1.60 -3.77 5.15
N VAL A 49 0.46 -3.49 5.78
CA VAL A 49 -0.24 -4.46 6.64
C VAL A 49 -0.61 -5.71 5.85
N LEU A 50 -1.17 -5.57 4.64
CA LEU A 50 -1.41 -6.70 3.74
C LEU A 50 -0.13 -7.45 3.41
N TRP A 51 0.94 -6.75 3.05
CA TRP A 51 2.21 -7.38 2.72
C TRP A 51 2.77 -8.18 3.90
N ILE A 52 2.69 -7.66 5.12
CA ILE A 52 3.17 -8.36 6.31
C ILE A 52 2.26 -9.53 6.68
N GLY A 53 0.94 -9.31 6.70
CA GLY A 53 -0.05 -10.31 7.13
C GLY A 53 -0.25 -11.47 6.15
N ASP A 54 -0.15 -11.20 4.85
CA ASP A 54 -0.45 -12.18 3.79
C ASP A 54 0.82 -12.83 3.21
N ARG A 55 1.72 -13.28 4.09
CA ARG A 55 2.97 -13.99 3.73
C ARG A 55 3.85 -13.28 2.69
N ARG A 56 3.90 -11.94 2.70
CA ARG A 56 4.75 -11.15 1.80
C ARG A 56 4.41 -11.34 0.32
N LYS A 57 3.12 -11.35 -0.03
CA LYS A 57 2.66 -11.32 -1.43
C LYS A 57 3.44 -10.28 -2.25
N SER A 58 4.14 -10.76 -3.27
CA SER A 58 5.00 -9.94 -4.14
C SER A 58 4.24 -8.82 -4.86
N GLN A 59 2.94 -9.00 -5.07
CA GLN A 59 2.04 -8.00 -5.66
C GLN A 59 1.97 -6.72 -4.82
N CYS A 60 1.87 -6.82 -3.49
CA CYS A 60 1.87 -5.65 -2.61
C CYS A 60 3.20 -4.90 -2.68
N LEU A 61 4.32 -5.62 -2.72
CA LEU A 61 5.64 -5.01 -2.86
C LEU A 61 5.84 -4.35 -4.23
N ASN A 62 5.34 -4.97 -5.31
CA ASN A 62 5.35 -4.39 -6.65
C ASN A 62 4.50 -3.12 -6.72
N PHE A 63 3.38 -3.08 -6.02
CA PHE A 63 2.56 -1.89 -5.88
C PHE A 63 3.29 -0.78 -5.13
N LEU A 64 3.88 -1.07 -3.97
CA LEU A 64 4.69 -0.10 -3.21
C LEU A 64 5.87 0.43 -4.05
N LYS A 65 6.50 -0.42 -4.87
CA LYS A 65 7.51 -0.01 -5.85
C LYS A 65 6.93 0.96 -6.89
N ALA A 66 5.76 0.66 -7.44
CA ALA A 66 5.10 1.53 -8.43
C ALA A 66 4.68 2.89 -7.84
N LEU A 67 4.35 2.94 -6.54
CA LEU A 67 4.08 4.20 -5.83
C LEU A 67 5.34 5.05 -5.65
N THR A 68 6.51 4.42 -5.50
CA THR A 68 7.79 5.13 -5.27
C THR A 68 8.52 5.52 -6.55
N MET A 69 8.16 4.91 -7.68
CA MET A 69 8.74 5.19 -8.98
C MET A 69 7.73 4.94 -10.11
N ASN A 70 7.52 5.96 -10.95
CA ASN A 70 6.68 5.83 -12.13
C ASN A 70 7.43 6.29 -13.39
N PHE A 71 7.39 5.51 -14.47
CA PHE A 71 8.16 5.74 -15.70
C PHE A 71 9.64 6.11 -15.46
N SER A 72 10.31 5.38 -14.57
CA SER A 72 11.71 5.62 -14.15
C SER A 72 11.96 6.96 -13.47
N ARG A 73 10.91 7.68 -13.07
CA ARG A 73 10.99 8.91 -12.28
C ARG A 73 10.69 8.59 -10.81
N PRO A 74 11.60 8.91 -9.88
CA PRO A 74 11.34 8.71 -8.46
C PRO A 74 10.28 9.69 -7.97
N ILE A 75 9.41 9.22 -7.08
CA ILE A 75 8.47 10.06 -6.32
C ILE A 75 8.98 10.14 -4.89
N THR A 76 9.90 11.08 -4.62
CA THR A 76 10.66 11.16 -3.36
C THR A 76 9.77 11.21 -2.12
N ARG A 77 8.66 11.96 -2.18
CA ARG A 77 7.65 11.99 -1.10
C ARG A 77 7.19 10.56 -0.75
N ASN A 78 6.81 9.80 -1.76
CA ASN A 78 6.29 8.45 -1.58
C ASN A 78 7.38 7.48 -1.09
N GLN A 79 8.62 7.66 -1.54
CA GLN A 79 9.76 6.88 -1.04
C GLN A 79 9.92 7.06 0.48
N THR A 80 9.89 8.30 0.96
CA THR A 80 9.95 8.59 2.40
C THR A 80 8.77 7.96 3.15
N LEU A 81 7.54 8.14 2.64
CA LEU A 81 6.34 7.59 3.28
C LEU A 81 6.36 6.06 3.37
N VAL A 82 6.73 5.39 2.27
CA VAL A 82 6.82 3.92 2.22
C VAL A 82 7.93 3.42 3.15
N MET A 83 9.10 4.06 3.16
CA MET A 83 10.20 3.64 4.04
C MET A 83 9.89 3.83 5.51
N ASN A 84 9.29 4.96 5.90
CA ASN A 84 8.89 5.21 7.28
C ASN A 84 7.87 4.18 7.75
N ALA A 85 6.84 3.92 6.95
CA ALA A 85 5.83 2.94 7.30
C ALA A 85 6.42 1.51 7.38
N ILE A 86 7.33 1.12 6.49
CA ILE A 86 8.02 -0.18 6.59
C ILE A 86 8.78 -0.27 7.91
N VAL A 87 9.53 0.77 8.30
CA VAL A 87 10.29 0.78 9.54
C VAL A 87 9.36 0.69 10.75
N GLU A 88 8.27 1.47 10.77
CA GLU A 88 7.29 1.47 11.85
C GLU A 88 6.66 0.08 12.03
N HIS A 89 6.11 -0.52 10.96
CA HIS A 89 5.46 -1.83 11.03
C HIS A 89 6.45 -2.97 11.30
N LEU A 90 7.72 -2.87 10.92
CA LEU A 90 8.73 -3.89 11.25
C LEU A 90 9.35 -3.70 12.64
N ALA A 91 9.34 -2.49 13.19
CA ALA A 91 9.83 -2.20 14.53
C ALA A 91 8.82 -2.55 15.61
N GLU A 92 7.53 -2.66 15.29
CA GLU A 92 6.50 -3.09 16.24
C GLU A 92 6.73 -4.56 16.69
N PRO A 93 6.98 -4.79 18.00
CA PRO A 93 7.22 -6.14 18.54
C PRO A 93 6.04 -7.10 18.34
N THR A 94 4.84 -6.56 18.17
CA THR A 94 3.56 -7.28 18.06
C THR A 94 3.42 -8.10 16.78
N LEU A 95 4.09 -7.72 15.69
CA LEU A 95 4.04 -8.47 14.43
C LEU A 95 4.98 -9.69 14.42
N GLN A 96 5.93 -9.79 15.37
CA GLN A 96 6.73 -11.01 15.53
C GLN A 96 5.92 -12.19 16.12
N GLY A 97 4.80 -11.90 16.80
CA GLY A 97 3.95 -12.92 17.46
C GLY A 97 3.03 -13.71 16.52
N PHE A 98 2.72 -13.20 15.32
CA PHE A 98 1.90 -13.91 14.34
C PHE A 98 2.66 -15.02 13.59
N PHE A 99 3.98 -15.12 13.77
CA PHE A 99 4.82 -16.10 13.07
C PHE A 99 4.92 -17.47 13.77
N HIS A 100 4.20 -17.72 14.87
CA HIS A 100 4.38 -18.96 15.65
C HIS A 100 3.16 -19.88 15.83
N ILE A 101 2.04 -19.67 15.14
CA ILE A 101 0.88 -20.56 15.23
C ILE A 101 0.44 -21.04 13.85
N SER A 102 1.21 -21.97 13.27
CA SER A 102 0.76 -22.97 12.28
C SER A 102 1.96 -23.89 11.98
N GLY A 103 2.28 -24.75 12.95
CA GLY A 103 3.02 -25.99 12.74
C GLY A 103 2.05 -27.15 12.85
#